data_AF-K2EW37-F1
#
_entry.id   AF-K2EW37-F1
#
_cell.length_a   1.000
_cell.length_b   1.000
_cell.length_c   1.000
_cell.angle_alpha   90.00
_cell.angle_beta   90.00
_cell.angle_gamma   90.00
#
_symmetry.space_group_name_H-M   'P 1'
#
loop_
_entity.id
_entity.type
_entity.pdbx_description
1 polymer ?
#
loop_
_entity_poly.entity_id
_entity_poly.type
_entity_poly.pdbx_seq_one_letter_code
_entity_poly.pdbx_strand_id
1 'polypeptide(L)'
;MIKFLLNANLSTLTKKFLQKKFDHDVKLVQDFGLGDASDEKIVALAIKEKRIIITLDLDFGEIYYFSSPKKLGIIKAKNPNSRSC
;
A
#
# COMPACT_ATOMS: atom_id res chain seq x y z
N MET A 1 7.53 0.16 -15.54
CA MET A 1 7.85 0.06 -14.10
C MET A 1 6.61 0.43 -13.28
N ILE A 2 6.08 -0.50 -12.49
CA ILE A 2 4.88 -0.26 -11.67
C ILE A 2 5.29 0.48 -10.39
N LYS A 3 4.47 1.42 -9.93
CA LYS A 3 4.70 2.13 -8.67
C LYS A 3 3.83 1.56 -7.56
N PHE A 4 4.44 1.23 -6.44
CA PHE A 4 3.77 0.76 -5.24
C PHE A 4 3.92 1.75 -4.08
N LEU A 5 2.87 1.82 -3.26
CA LEU A 5 2.87 2.48 -1.97
C LEU A 5 2.54 1.44 -0.90
N LEU A 6 3.52 1.11 -0.08
CA LEU A 6 3.37 0.19 1.05
C LEU A 6 2.77 0.95 2.23
N ASN A 7 1.68 0.42 2.78
CA ASN A 7 1.06 0.95 3.99
C ASN A 7 2.02 0.83 5.21
N ALA A 8 1.76 1.58 6.29
CA ALA A 8 2.62 1.68 7.47
C ALA A 8 2.85 0.33 8.17
N ASN A 9 1.91 -0.60 8.01
CA ASN A 9 1.99 -1.97 8.55
C ASN A 9 2.96 -2.89 7.80
N LEU A 10 3.62 -2.41 6.72
CA LEU A 10 4.57 -3.19 5.94
C LEU A 10 6.01 -2.74 6.21
N SER A 11 6.92 -3.72 6.20
CA SER A 11 8.32 -3.50 6.58
C SER A 11 9.19 -2.95 5.44
N THR A 12 10.31 -2.34 5.82
CA THR A 12 11.39 -1.95 4.88
C THR A 12 12.00 -3.16 4.16
N LEU A 13 11.92 -4.37 4.74
CA LEU A 13 12.35 -5.60 4.09
C LEU A 13 11.46 -5.93 2.89
N THR A 14 10.14 -5.76 3.04
CA THR A 14 9.18 -5.95 1.95
C THR A 14 9.46 -4.98 0.81
N LYS A 15 9.72 -3.70 1.11
CA LYS A 15 10.15 -2.69 0.13
C LYS A 15 11.39 -3.15 -0.65
N LYS A 16 12.46 -3.51 0.07
CA LYS A 16 13.72 -3.96 -0.53
C LYS A 16 13.54 -5.22 -1.38
N PHE A 17 12.73 -6.17 -0.92
CA PHE A 17 12.43 -7.39 -1.67
C PHE A 17 11.77 -7.06 -3.01
N LEU A 18 10.69 -6.27 -2.99
CA LEU A 18 9.95 -5.91 -4.21
C LEU A 18 10.82 -5.13 -5.20
N GLN A 19 11.62 -4.18 -4.72
CA GLN A 19 12.57 -3.42 -5.55
C GLN A 19 13.62 -4.34 -6.19
N LYS A 20 14.29 -5.19 -5.39
CA LYS A 20 15.39 -6.03 -5.87
C LYS A 20 14.95 -7.17 -6.77
N LYS A 21 13.77 -7.74 -6.53
CA LYS A 21 13.31 -8.94 -7.26
C LYS A 21 12.54 -8.61 -8.53
N PHE A 22 11.81 -7.49 -8.56
CA PHE A 22 10.89 -7.18 -9.65
C PHE A 22 11.13 -5.82 -10.31
N ASP A 23 12.14 -5.07 -9.86
CA ASP A 23 12.51 -3.76 -10.43
C ASP A 23 11.30 -2.81 -10.52
N HIS A 24 10.62 -2.63 -9.38
CA HIS A 24 9.45 -1.76 -9.23
C HIS A 24 9.78 -0.53 -8.38
N ASP A 25 9.10 0.59 -8.64
CA ASP A 25 9.21 1.80 -7.80
C ASP A 25 8.36 1.61 -6.55
N VAL A 26 9.00 1.23 -5.45
CA VAL A 26 8.32 0.99 -4.18
C VAL A 26 8.68 2.07 -3.17
N LYS A 27 7.66 2.69 -2.58
CA LYS A 27 7.80 3.62 -1.46
C LYS A 27 6.97 3.14 -0.27
N LEU A 28 7.40 3.49 0.93
CA LEU A 28 6.62 3.39 2.15
C LEU A 28 5.87 4.69 2.37
N VAL A 29 4.69 4.66 2.99
CA VAL A 29 4.00 5.88 3.45
C VAL A 29 4.90 6.74 4.36
N GLN A 30 5.76 6.10 5.16
CA GLN A 30 6.75 6.77 6.01
C GLN A 30 7.79 7.57 5.20
N ASP A 31 8.11 7.16 3.97
CA ASP A 31 9.06 7.92 3.11
C ASP A 31 8.52 9.31 2.75
N PHE A 32 7.21 9.53 2.89
CA PHE A 32 6.53 10.80 2.68
C PHE A 32 6.18 11.53 3.98
N GLY A 33 6.66 11.05 5.13
CA GLY A 33 6.28 11.57 6.46
C GLY A 33 4.83 11.25 6.84
N LEU A 34 4.20 10.28 6.19
CA LEU A 34 2.80 9.90 6.39
C LEU A 34 2.65 8.64 7.26
N GLY A 35 3.58 8.41 8.20
CA GLY A 35 3.54 7.21 9.07
C GLY A 35 2.27 7.12 9.91
N ASP A 36 1.79 8.25 10.43
CA ASP A 36 0.58 8.38 11.25
C ASP A 36 -0.56 9.08 10.47
N ALA A 37 -0.46 9.15 9.15
CA ALA A 37 -1.47 9.79 8.33
C ALA A 37 -2.74 8.93 8.24
N SER A 38 -3.89 9.59 8.12
CA SER A 38 -5.14 8.89 7.88
C SER A 38 -5.15 8.20 6.51
N ASP A 39 -5.96 7.15 6.39
CA ASP A 39 -6.10 6.37 5.17
C ASP A 39 -6.50 7.25 3.97
N GLU A 40 -7.31 8.30 4.17
CA GLU A 40 -7.67 9.25 3.11
C GLU A 40 -6.45 9.96 2.52
N LYS A 41 -5.48 10.34 3.37
CA LYS A 41 -4.25 11.00 2.90
C LYS A 41 -3.38 10.02 2.11
N ILE A 42 -3.32 8.76 2.55
CA ILE A 42 -2.60 7.70 1.86
C ILE A 42 -3.23 7.45 0.48
N VAL A 43 -4.57 7.37 0.41
CA VAL A 43 -5.32 7.20 -0.83
C VAL A 43 -5.13 8.40 -1.77
N ALA A 44 -5.22 9.63 -1.26
CA ALA A 44 -5.00 10.84 -2.05
C ALA A 44 -3.59 10.86 -2.65
N LEU A 45 -2.56 10.48 -1.88
CA LEU A 45 -1.19 10.35 -2.38
C LEU A 45 -1.09 9.27 -3.45
N ALA A 46 -1.69 8.10 -3.24
CA ALA A 46 -1.65 7.00 -4.20
C ALA A 46 -2.30 7.39 -5.53
N ILE A 47 -3.44 8.07 -5.50
CA ILE A 47 -4.11 8.58 -6.71
C ILE A 47 -3.25 9.63 -7.40
N LYS A 48 -2.71 10.60 -6.66
CA LYS A 48 -1.86 11.68 -7.19
C LYS A 48 -0.61 11.14 -7.88
N GLU A 49 0.08 10.19 -7.26
CA GLU A 49 1.34 9.61 -7.76
C GLU A 49 1.13 8.42 -8.71
N LYS A 50 -0.13 8.00 -8.92
CA LYS A 50 -0.53 6.79 -9.67
C LYS A 50 0.15 5.53 -9.12
N ARG A 51 0.11 5.36 -7.79
CA ARG A 51 0.66 4.20 -7.07
C ARG A 51 -0.44 3.20 -6.74
N ILE A 52 -0.09 1.91 -6.79
CA ILE A 52 -0.91 0.82 -6.26
C ILE A 52 -0.60 0.68 -4.77
N ILE A 53 -1.62 0.68 -3.93
CA ILE A 53 -1.45 0.48 -2.49
C ILE A 53 -1.29 -1.02 -2.19
N ILE A 54 -0.33 -1.37 -1.34
CA ILE A 54 -0.24 -2.71 -0.75
C ILE A 54 -0.50 -2.57 0.75
N THR A 55 -1.42 -3.36 1.29
CA THR A 55 -1.81 -3.31 2.71
C THR A 55 -2.08 -4.71 3.27
N LEU A 56 -1.88 -4.88 4.59
CA LEU A 56 -2.34 -6.04 5.35
C LEU A 56 -3.71 -5.82 6.02
N ASP A 57 -4.21 -4.58 6.00
CA ASP A 57 -5.48 -4.21 6.60
C ASP A 57 -6.64 -4.79 5.78
N LEU A 58 -7.61 -5.40 6.48
CA LEU A 58 -8.75 -6.06 5.86
C LEU A 58 -9.74 -5.07 5.29
N ASP A 59 -9.96 -3.93 5.95
CA ASP A 59 -11.08 -3.03 5.66
C ASP A 59 -10.66 -1.90 4.72
N PHE A 60 -9.37 -1.60 4.67
CA PHE A 60 -8.78 -0.56 3.81
C PHE A 60 -9.12 -0.77 2.32
N GLY A 61 -9.08 -2.02 1.85
CA GLY A 61 -9.35 -2.33 0.45
C GLY A 61 -10.81 -2.08 0.05
N GLU A 62 -11.73 -2.43 0.93
CA GLU A 62 -13.16 -2.42 0.64
C GLU A 62 -13.72 -1.00 0.65
N ILE A 63 -13.40 -0.23 1.70
CA ILE A 63 -13.90 1.15 1.88
C ILE A 63 -13.47 2.05 0.72
N TYR A 64 -12.18 2.00 0.34
CA TYR A 64 -11.62 2.98 -0.59
C TYR A 64 -11.69 2.56 -2.06
N TYR A 65 -11.75 1.27 -2.37
CA TYR A 65 -11.97 0.82 -3.75
C TYR A 65 -13.36 1.23 -4.26
N PHE A 66 -14.40 1.03 -3.45
CA PHE A 66 -15.77 1.43 -3.82
C PHE A 66 -15.96 2.95 -3.82
N SER A 67 -15.16 3.71 -3.05
CA SER A 67 -15.23 5.17 -3.00
C SER A 67 -14.55 5.86 -4.19
N SER A 68 -13.65 5.19 -4.91
CA SER A 68 -12.96 5.77 -6.08
C SER A 68 -12.62 4.72 -7.16
N PRO A 69 -13.63 4.00 -7.67
CA PRO A 69 -13.42 2.96 -8.67
C PRO A 69 -12.76 3.57 -9.92
N LYS A 70 -11.80 2.83 -10.50
CA LYS A 70 -10.97 3.20 -11.68
C LYS A 70 -9.77 4.12 -11.46
N LYS A 71 -9.59 4.75 -10.29
CA LYS A 71 -8.42 5.60 -9.99
C LYS A 71 -7.43 4.99 -9.00
N LEU A 72 -7.83 3.91 -8.33
CA LEU A 72 -7.09 3.31 -7.24
C LEU A 72 -6.93 1.81 -7.45
N GLY A 73 -5.68 1.33 -7.40
CA GLY A 73 -5.36 -0.09 -7.31
C GLY A 73 -4.96 -0.43 -5.89
N ILE A 74 -5.54 -1.50 -5.33
CA ILE A 74 -5.22 -1.99 -3.99
C ILE A 74 -4.90 -3.48 -4.07
N ILE A 75 -3.77 -3.88 -3.49
CA ILE A 75 -3.40 -5.27 -3.28
C ILE A 75 -3.44 -5.54 -1.78
N LYS A 76 -4.36 -6.41 -1.38
CA LYS A 76 -4.38 -6.94 -0.02
C LYS A 76 -3.44 -8.14 0.06
N ALA A 77 -2.40 -8.03 0.89
CA ALA A 77 -1.54 -9.16 1.21
C ALA A 77 -2.04 -9.86 2.48
N LYS A 78 -2.06 -11.19 2.46
CA LYS A 78 -2.39 -12.01 3.64
C LYS A 78 -1.18 -12.85 4.00
N ASN A 79 -0.78 -12.84 5.26
CA ASN A 79 0.18 -13.82 5.76
C ASN A 79 -0.59 -15.12 6.06
N PRO A 80 -0.33 -16.23 5.35
CA PRO A 80 -1.00 -17.50 5.65
C PRO A 80 -0.70 -18.04 7.05
N ASN A 81 0.37 -17.56 7.69
CA ASN A 81 0.80 -17.97 9.03
C ASN A 81 0.29 -17.06 10.15
N SER A 82 -0.38 -15.93 9.84
CA SER A 82 -1.02 -15.12 10.88
C SER A 82 -2.34 -15.78 11.26
N ARG A 83 -2.40 -16.36 12.47
CA ARG A 83 -3.67 -16.79 13.06
C ARG A 83 -4.54 -15.56 13.23
N SER A 84 -5.72 -15.57 12.62
CA SER A 84 -6.80 -14.65 12.96
C SER A 84 -7.16 -14.94 14.42
N CYS A 85 -6.78 -14.05 15.34
CA CYS A 85 -7.38 -14.02 16.67
C CYS A 85 -8.78 -13.43 16.57
#